data_AF-A0AA51U4G1-F1
#
_entry.id   AF-A0AA51U4G1-F1
#
_cell.length_a   1.000
_cell.length_b   1.000
_cell.length_c   1.000
_cell.angle_alpha   90.00
_cell.angle_beta   90.00
_cell.angle_gamma   90.00
#
_symmetry.space_group_name_H-M   'P 1'
#
loop_
_entity.id
_entity.type
_entity.pdbx_description
1 polymer ?
#
loop_
_entity_poly.entity_id
_entity_poly.type
_entity_poly.pdbx_seq_one_letter_code
_entity_poly.pdbx_strand_id
1 'polypeptide(L)'
;MRAAFPDAILIRPAIMFGTDDGLLTPLADLLRRFPVFGLFGHGRTKLQPVHVEDVAEAIVCAMTRALHAPCYELGGPKTYTYRSLVETISRQIGKRRVLVPLPFALWRPLAWS
;
A
#
# COMPACT_ATOMS: atom_id res chain seq x y z
N MET A 1 -20.51 6.24 13.83
CA MET A 1 -20.58 6.76 12.44
C MET A 1 -21.85 6.30 11.73
N ARG A 2 -22.08 5.00 11.48
CA ARG A 2 -23.36 4.51 10.90
C ARG A 2 -24.62 4.90 11.69
N ALA A 3 -24.53 4.96 13.01
CA ALA A 3 -25.64 5.42 13.86
C ALA A 3 -25.92 6.94 13.74
N ALA A 4 -24.94 7.73 13.29
CA ALA A 4 -25.08 9.18 13.10
C ALA A 4 -25.44 9.55 11.65
N PHE A 5 -25.04 8.72 10.68
CA PHE A 5 -25.30 8.91 9.26
C PHE A 5 -25.70 7.55 8.63
N PRO A 6 -27.00 7.21 8.65
CA PRO A 6 -27.48 5.90 8.20
C PRO A 6 -27.30 5.68 6.69
N ASP A 7 -27.35 6.75 5.89
CA ASP A 7 -27.25 6.71 4.43
C ASP A 7 -25.82 6.96 3.91
N ALA A 8 -24.83 6.98 4.80
CA ALA A 8 -23.44 7.24 4.40
C ALA A 8 -22.86 6.06 3.59
N ILE A 9 -22.23 6.39 2.47
CA ILE A 9 -21.42 5.44 1.68
C ILE A 9 -20.04 5.34 2.33
N LEU A 10 -19.64 4.14 2.74
CA LEU A 10 -18.30 3.87 3.28
C LEU A 10 -17.38 3.45 2.15
N ILE A 11 -16.26 4.15 1.99
CA ILE A 11 -15.22 3.78 1.02
C ILE A 11 -13.96 3.39 1.79
N ARG A 12 -13.48 2.17 1.54
CA ARG A 12 -12.33 1.56 2.23
C ARG A 12 -11.27 1.23 1.20
N PRO A 13 -10.38 2.18 0.88
CA PRO A 13 -9.28 1.89 -0.01
C PRO A 13 -8.28 0.97 0.70
N ALA A 14 -7.68 0.07 -0.06
CA ALA A 14 -6.42 -0.54 0.30
C ALA A 14 -5.33 0.54 0.37
N ILE A 15 -4.08 0.13 0.62
CA ILE A 15 -2.97 1.07 0.63
C ILE A 15 -2.89 1.81 -0.71
N MET A 16 -2.99 3.14 -0.66
CA MET A 16 -3.01 3.96 -1.87
C MET A 16 -1.57 4.30 -2.28
N PHE A 17 -1.33 4.36 -3.59
CA PHE A 17 -0.06 4.81 -4.15
C PHE A 17 -0.26 5.84 -5.26
N GLY A 18 0.76 6.66 -5.48
CA GLY A 18 0.72 7.81 -6.38
C GLY A 18 1.95 8.71 -6.21
N THR A 19 1.89 9.92 -6.75
CA THR A 19 2.97 10.90 -6.55
C THR A 19 3.06 11.28 -5.08
N ASP A 20 4.26 11.15 -4.49
CA ASP A 20 4.56 11.47 -3.09
C ASP A 20 3.70 10.70 -2.06
N ASP A 21 3.44 9.42 -2.35
CA ASP A 21 2.66 8.58 -1.44
C ASP A 21 3.44 8.10 -0.20
N GLY A 22 2.71 7.71 0.85
CA GLY A 22 3.28 7.32 2.14
C GLY A 22 3.91 5.92 2.20
N LEU A 23 3.89 5.12 1.12
CA LEU A 23 4.44 3.76 1.10
C LEU A 23 5.59 3.61 0.09
N LEU A 24 5.29 3.78 -1.20
CA LEU A 24 6.25 3.60 -2.28
C LEU A 24 7.34 4.66 -2.25
N THR A 25 7.03 5.91 -1.89
CA THR A 25 8.05 7.00 -1.86
C THR A 25 9.14 6.72 -0.82
N PRO A 26 8.81 6.46 0.46
CA PRO A 26 9.81 6.08 1.45
C PRO A 26 10.55 4.78 1.10
N LEU A 27 9.85 3.78 0.54
CA LEU A 27 10.49 2.53 0.11
C LEU A 27 11.50 2.78 -1.01
N ALA A 28 11.13 3.58 -2.02
CA ALA A 28 12.01 3.92 -3.12
C ALA A 28 13.25 4.68 -2.63
N ASP A 29 13.10 5.61 -1.70
CA ASP A 29 14.22 6.35 -1.12
C ASP A 29 15.17 5.46 -0.32
N LEU A 30 14.61 4.57 0.50
CA LEU A 30 15.40 3.60 1.25
C LEU A 30 16.16 2.65 0.30
N LEU A 31 15.49 2.17 -0.75
CA LEU A 31 16.12 1.37 -1.80
C LEU A 31 17.14 2.18 -2.61
N ARG A 32 16.97 3.48 -2.82
CA ARG A 32 17.99 4.30 -3.50
C ARG A 32 19.26 4.41 -2.67
N ARG A 33 19.13 4.56 -1.35
CA ARG A 33 20.21 4.82 -0.40
C ARG A 33 21.01 3.58 -0.01
N PHE A 34 20.36 2.43 0.23
CA PHE A 34 21.04 1.24 0.74
C PHE A 34 21.13 0.12 -0.31
N PRO A 35 22.27 -0.61 -0.40
CA PRO A 35 22.40 -1.77 -1.29
C PRO A 35 21.74 -3.04 -0.73
N VAL A 36 21.54 -3.11 0.59
CA VAL A 36 20.87 -4.19 1.31
C VAL A 36 19.59 -3.64 1.92
N PHE A 37 18.49 -4.38 1.78
CA PHE A 37 17.19 -4.00 2.30
C PHE A 37 16.60 -5.10 3.18
N GLY A 38 16.16 -4.74 4.38
CA GLY A 38 15.54 -5.65 5.33
C GLY A 38 14.04 -5.83 5.07
N LEU A 39 13.59 -7.07 4.91
CA LEU A 39 12.17 -7.40 4.79
C LEU A 39 11.55 -7.68 6.15
N PHE A 40 10.29 -7.31 6.36
CA PHE A 40 9.50 -7.78 7.50
C PHE A 40 9.31 -9.30 7.41
N GLY A 41 9.91 -10.04 8.35
CA GLY A 41 9.95 -11.50 8.29
C GLY A 41 10.51 -11.98 6.93
N HIS A 42 9.78 -12.87 6.25
CA HIS A 42 10.17 -13.35 4.91
C HIS A 42 9.57 -12.54 3.74
N GLY A 43 8.88 -11.42 4.03
CA GLY A 43 8.19 -10.63 3.01
C GLY A 43 6.96 -11.30 2.39
N ARG A 44 6.31 -12.21 3.14
CA ARG A 44 5.15 -13.01 2.68
C ARG A 44 3.82 -12.27 2.82
N THR A 45 3.78 -11.15 3.55
CA THR A 45 2.59 -10.31 3.71
C THR A 45 2.06 -9.90 2.35
N LYS A 46 0.77 -10.10 2.12
CA LYS A 46 0.10 -9.71 0.89
C LYS A 46 -0.38 -8.26 0.99
N LEU A 47 -0.14 -7.50 -0.06
CA LEU A 47 -0.58 -6.11 -0.22
C LEU A 47 -1.30 -6.00 -1.56
N GLN A 48 -2.34 -5.17 -1.62
CA GLN A 48 -3.08 -4.92 -2.86
C GLN A 48 -3.17 -3.41 -3.10
N PRO A 49 -2.05 -2.75 -3.44
CA PRO A 49 -2.01 -1.30 -3.56
C PRO A 49 -2.93 -0.82 -4.68
N VAL A 50 -3.69 0.25 -4.43
CA VAL A 50 -4.60 0.88 -5.39
C VAL A 50 -4.08 2.26 -5.78
N HIS A 51 -4.23 2.64 -7.05
CA HIS A 51 -3.79 3.97 -7.48
C HIS A 51 -4.76 5.04 -6.95
N VAL A 52 -4.23 6.19 -6.53
CA VAL A 52 -5.05 7.27 -5.94
C VAL A 52 -6.08 7.81 -6.93
N GLU A 53 -5.77 7.87 -8.22
CA GLU A 53 -6.70 8.33 -9.25
C GLU A 53 -7.86 7.36 -9.46
N ASP A 54 -7.61 6.06 -9.40
CA ASP A 54 -8.66 5.03 -9.49
C ASP A 54 -9.65 5.15 -8.33
N VAL A 55 -9.14 5.45 -7.12
CA VAL A 55 -9.97 5.70 -5.93
C VAL A 55 -10.78 6.97 -6.10
N ALA A 56 -10.19 8.05 -6.63
CA ALA A 56 -10.90 9.29 -6.92
C ALA A 56 -12.04 9.07 -7.94
N GLU A 57 -11.78 8.33 -9.01
CA GLU A 57 -12.80 7.98 -10.01
C GLU A 57 -13.92 7.13 -9.39
N ALA A 58 -13.58 6.16 -8.54
CA ALA A 58 -14.56 5.34 -7.83
C ALA A 58 -15.45 6.18 -6.89
N ILE A 59 -14.88 7.18 -6.20
CA ILE A 59 -15.65 8.12 -5.37
C ILE A 59 -16.63 8.93 -6.22
N VAL A 60 -16.17 9.49 -7.35
CA VAL A 60 -17.02 10.26 -8.27
C VAL A 60 -18.15 9.38 -8.81
N CYS A 61 -17.84 8.14 -9.18
CA CYS A 61 -18.85 7.16 -9.61
C CYS A 61 -19.87 6.86 -8.50
N ALA A 62 -19.43 6.69 -7.26
CA ALA A 62 -20.31 6.41 -6.14
C ALA A 62 -21.28 7.57 -5.86
N MET A 63 -20.82 8.81 -5.99
CA MET A 63 -21.66 10.00 -5.82
C MET A 63 -22.67 10.19 -6.96
N THR A 64 -22.28 9.86 -8.20
CA THR A 64 -23.08 10.19 -9.40
C THR A 64 -24.05 9.10 -9.84
N ARG A 65 -23.73 7.82 -9.58
CA ARG A 65 -24.48 6.69 -10.14
C ARG A 65 -25.56 6.11 -9.23
N ALA A 66 -26.00 6.84 -8.19
CA ALA A 66 -26.94 6.35 -7.19
C ALA A 66 -26.57 4.92 -6.76
N LEU A 67 -25.31 4.67 -6.40
CA LEU A 67 -24.88 3.31 -6.08
C LEU A 67 -25.40 2.92 -4.69
N HIS A 68 -25.98 1.72 -4.57
CA HIS A 68 -26.78 1.31 -3.40
C HIS A 68 -25.99 0.52 -2.34
N ALA A 69 -24.68 0.32 -2.50
CA ALA A 69 -23.93 -0.46 -1.53
C ALA A 69 -23.50 0.43 -0.35
N PRO A 70 -23.70 -0.03 0.89
CA PRO A 70 -23.36 0.77 2.07
C PRO A 70 -21.85 0.73 2.39
N CYS A 71 -21.05 -0.05 1.64
CA CYS A 71 -19.59 -0.10 1.76
C CYS A 71 -18.94 -0.60 0.46
N TYR A 72 -17.88 0.08 0.03
CA TYR A 72 -17.02 -0.30 -1.10
C TYR A 72 -15.58 -0.52 -0.62
N GLU A 73 -15.05 -1.71 -0.87
CA GLU A 73 -13.63 -2.04 -0.65
C GLU A 73 -12.89 -1.81 -1.97
N LEU A 74 -11.96 -0.85 -2.00
CA LEU A 74 -11.24 -0.48 -3.22
C LEU A 74 -9.81 -1.02 -3.16
N GLY A 75 -9.60 -2.21 -3.74
CA GLY A 75 -8.29 -2.80 -3.93
C GLY A 75 -7.77 -2.59 -5.35
N GLY A 76 -6.45 -2.50 -5.52
CA GLY A 76 -5.86 -2.43 -6.85
C GLY A 76 -5.98 -3.74 -7.63
N PRO A 77 -5.67 -3.74 -8.93
CA PRO A 77 -5.90 -4.87 -9.83
C PRO A 77 -5.00 -6.09 -9.54
N LYS A 78 -3.94 -5.92 -8.74
CA LYS A 78 -2.95 -6.96 -8.49
C LYS A 78 -2.57 -7.04 -7.01
N THR A 79 -2.52 -8.27 -6.51
CA THR A 79 -1.99 -8.59 -5.19
C THR A 79 -0.50 -8.90 -5.29
N TYR A 80 0.29 -8.22 -4.46
CA TYR A 80 1.73 -8.38 -4.33
C TYR A 80 2.06 -9.04 -2.99
N THR A 81 3.17 -9.77 -2.92
CA THR A 81 3.82 -10.00 -1.64
C THR A 81 4.70 -8.79 -1.34
N TYR A 82 4.97 -8.51 -0.07
CA TYR A 82 5.85 -7.39 0.28
C TYR A 82 7.23 -7.52 -0.40
N ARG A 83 7.76 -8.74 -0.48
CA ARG A 83 8.97 -9.03 -1.24
C ARG A 83 8.81 -8.65 -2.72
N SER A 84 7.76 -9.12 -3.40
CA SER A 84 7.61 -8.86 -4.84
C SER A 84 7.33 -7.38 -5.13
N LEU A 85 6.71 -6.67 -4.19
CA LEU A 85 6.53 -5.22 -4.26
C LEU A 85 7.89 -4.51 -4.21
N VAL A 86 8.72 -4.81 -3.21
CA VAL A 86 10.07 -4.24 -3.07
C VAL A 86 10.95 -4.57 -4.29
N GLU A 87 10.89 -5.80 -4.82
CA GLU A 87 11.60 -6.18 -6.04
C GLU A 87 11.10 -5.42 -7.27
N THR A 88 9.81 -5.12 -7.34
CA THR A 88 9.22 -4.34 -8.44
C THR A 88 9.71 -2.89 -8.39
N ILE A 89 9.68 -2.26 -7.22
CA ILE A 89 10.21 -0.90 -7.01
C ILE A 89 11.70 -0.86 -7.35
N SER A 90 12.48 -1.82 -6.84
CA SER A 90 13.92 -1.93 -7.08
C SER A 90 14.24 -2.00 -8.59
N ARG A 91 13.48 -2.79 -9.34
CA ARG A 91 13.62 -2.89 -10.81
C ARG A 91 13.26 -1.58 -11.50
N GLN A 92 12.18 -0.92 -11.10
CA GLN A 92 11.75 0.36 -11.68
C GLN A 92 12.77 1.48 -11.44
N ILE A 93 13.44 1.52 -10.29
CA ILE A 93 14.51 2.49 -10.02
C ILE A 93 15.86 2.10 -10.67
N GLY A 94 15.93 1.00 -11.40
CA GLY A 94 17.14 0.53 -12.08
C GLY A 94 18.25 0.03 -11.15
N LYS A 95 17.92 -0.35 -9.91
CA LYS A 95 18.92 -0.79 -8.92
C LYS A 95 18.65 -2.23 -8.47
N ARG A 96 19.70 -3.04 -8.32
CA ARG A 96 19.60 -4.39 -7.72
C ARG A 96 19.86 -4.30 -6.22
N ARG A 97 19.03 -4.98 -5.41
CA ARG A 97 19.10 -4.95 -3.95
C ARG A 97 19.10 -6.34 -3.37
N VAL A 98 19.94 -6.53 -2.35
CA VAL A 98 19.96 -7.78 -1.60
C VAL A 98 18.85 -7.72 -0.54
N LEU A 99 17.86 -8.61 -0.66
CA LEU A 99 16.71 -8.63 0.22
C LEU A 99 16.89 -9.66 1.32
N VAL A 100 17.09 -9.19 2.56
CA VAL A 100 17.37 -10.04 3.72
C VAL A 100 16.13 -10.12 4.61
N PRO A 101 15.66 -11.32 4.98
CA PRO A 101 14.56 -11.44 5.93
C PRO A 101 15.02 -10.99 7.33
N LEU A 102 14.28 -10.06 7.94
CA LEU A 102 14.54 -9.62 9.31
C LEU A 102 13.48 -10.20 10.26
N PRO A 103 13.88 -10.97 11.30
CA PRO A 103 12.98 -11.43 12.33
C PRO A 103 12.21 -10.28 12.97
N PHE A 104 10.91 -10.46 13.23
CA PHE A 104 10.04 -9.45 13.85
C PHE A 104 10.59 -8.91 15.18
N ALA A 105 11.35 -9.72 15.93
CA ALA A 105 11.99 -9.32 17.17
C ALA A 105 12.94 -8.12 17.01
N LEU A 106 13.62 -7.99 15.86
CA LEU A 106 14.57 -6.90 15.60
C LEU A 106 13.89 -5.56 15.23
N TRP A 107 12.59 -5.57 14.94
CA TRP A 107 11.84 -4.36 14.59
C TRP A 107 11.32 -3.60 15.80
N ARG A 108 11.10 -4.28 16.93
CA ARG A 108 10.59 -3.66 18.18
C ARG A 108 11.43 -2.47 18.67
N PRO A 109 12.78 -2.51 18.68
CA PRO A 109 13.57 -1.35 19.10
C PRO A 109 13.53 -0.19 18.10
N LEU A 110 13.35 -0.46 16.80
CA LEU A 110 13.34 0.58 15.74
C LEU A 110 12.02 1.35 15.65
N ALA A 111 10.92 0.80 16.17
CA ALA A 111 9.60 1.44 16.13
C ALA A 111 9.38 2.50 17.23
N TRP A 112 10.31 2.64 18.19
CA TRP A 112 10.22 3.56 19.34
C TRP A 112 11.34 4.61 19.40
N SER A 113 12.10 4.74 18.31
CA SER A 113 13.17 5.73 18.12
C SER A 113 12.86 6.62 16.94
#